data_AF-A0A7S3MWA6-F1
#
_entry.id   AF-A0A7S3MWA6-F1
#
_cell.length_a   1.000
_cell.length_b   1.000
_cell.length_c   1.000
_cell.angle_alpha   90.00
_cell.angle_beta   90.00
_cell.angle_gamma   90.00
#
_symmetry.space_group_name_H-M   'P 1'
#
loop_
_entity.id
_entity.type
_entity.pdbx_description
1 polymer ?
#
loop_
_entity_poly.entity_id
_entity_poly.type
_entity_poly.pdbx_seq_one_letter_code
_entity_poly.pdbx_strand_id
1 'polypeptide(L)'
;EGETIKNMMNINVNMSISDLFIFVGIWYSLTCITYGTHVPAGLFLPGMIIGSAIGSIYFTFYDTYTDLVPSDGPGRQQLRKDFIVLAISAVLGGYTRMTYSL
;
A
#
# COMPACT_ATOMS: atom_id res chain seq x y z
N GLU A 1 5.50 3.20 12.20
CA GLU A 1 5.59 2.58 10.86
C GLU A 1 4.78 1.28 10.74
N GLY A 2 5.12 0.16 11.38
CA GLY A 2 4.38 -1.10 11.19
C GLY A 2 2.90 -1.06 11.61
N GLU A 3 2.53 -0.16 12.51
CA GLU A 3 1.14 0.06 12.93
C GLU A 3 0.29 0.75 11.85
N THR A 4 0.88 1.64 11.03
CA THR A 4 0.15 2.27 9.92
C THR A 4 -0.20 1.21 8.87
N ILE A 5 0.74 0.32 8.54
CA ILE A 5 0.50 -0.80 7.61
C ILE A 5 -0.58 -1.76 8.15
N LYS A 6 -0.53 -2.09 9.45
CA LYS A 6 -1.56 -2.92 10.10
C LYS A 6 -2.94 -2.27 10.02
N ASN A 7 -3.02 -0.96 10.26
CA ASN A 7 -4.27 -0.21 10.15
C ASN A 7 -4.75 -0.12 8.69
N MET A 8 -3.84 0.01 7.73
CA MET A 8 -4.14 -0.07 6.28
C MET A 8 -4.62 -1.46 5.87
N MET A 9 -4.27 -2.53 6.58
CA MET A 9 -4.78 -3.88 6.32
C MET A 9 -6.12 -4.16 7.01
N ASN A 10 -6.51 -3.33 7.98
CA ASN A 10 -7.78 -3.46 8.68
C ASN A 10 -8.91 -2.81 7.90
N ILE A 11 -10.00 -3.54 7.67
CA ILE A 11 -11.15 -3.09 6.87
C ILE A 11 -11.93 -1.95 7.53
N ASN A 12 -11.81 -1.83 8.86
CA ASN A 12 -12.48 -0.78 9.64
C ASN A 12 -11.94 0.63 9.37
N VAL A 13 -10.75 0.74 8.76
CA VAL A 13 -10.15 2.01 8.37
C VAL A 13 -10.46 2.25 6.91
N ASN A 14 -11.63 2.84 6.65
CA ASN A 14 -12.05 3.24 5.31
C ASN A 14 -11.71 4.72 5.11
N MET A 15 -10.62 5.01 4.41
CA MET A 15 -10.25 6.38 4.05
C MET A 15 -10.82 6.74 2.68
N SER A 16 -11.07 8.03 2.46
CA SER A 16 -11.46 8.52 1.15
C SER A 16 -10.35 8.24 0.13
N ILE A 17 -10.74 7.91 -1.10
CA ILE A 17 -9.83 7.72 -2.23
C ILE A 17 -8.94 8.97 -2.42
N SER A 18 -9.52 10.17 -2.24
CA SER A 18 -8.79 11.43 -2.34
C SER A 18 -7.65 11.54 -1.32
N ASP A 19 -7.89 11.11 -0.08
CA ASP A 19 -6.88 11.14 0.99
C ASP A 19 -5.75 10.14 0.71
N LEU A 20 -6.08 8.96 0.18
CA LEU A 20 -5.09 7.96 -0.23
C LEU A 20 -4.17 8.46 -1.35
N PHE A 21 -4.71 9.17 -2.35
CA PHE A 21 -3.89 9.77 -3.41
C PHE A 21 -2.95 10.86 -2.87
N ILE A 22 -3.45 11.73 -2.00
CA ILE A 22 -2.62 12.75 -1.34
C ILE A 22 -1.52 12.09 -0.50
N PHE A 23 -1.88 11.05 0.25
CA PHE A 23 -0.94 10.30 1.08
C PHE A 23 0.18 9.67 0.24
N VAL A 24 -0.16 8.99 -0.87
CA VAL A 24 0.83 8.42 -1.79
C VAL A 24 1.73 9.50 -2.39
N GLY A 25 1.16 10.61 -2.84
CA GLY A 25 1.92 11.71 -3.43
C GLY A 25 2.94 12.30 -2.46
N ILE A 26 2.50 12.62 -1.24
CA ILE A 26 3.36 13.16 -0.18
C ILE A 26 4.46 12.16 0.19
N TRP A 27 4.10 10.90 0.46
CA TRP A 27 5.07 9.88 0.85
C TRP A 27 6.08 9.57 -0.24
N TYR A 28 5.66 9.52 -1.50
CA TYR A 28 6.56 9.30 -2.63
C TYR A 28 7.57 10.45 -2.75
N SER A 29 7.12 11.71 -2.71
CA SER A 29 8.01 12.86 -2.77
C SER A 29 9.00 12.91 -1.59
N LEU A 30 8.52 12.66 -0.36
CA LEU A 30 9.37 12.59 0.84
C LEU A 30 10.42 11.47 0.73
N THR A 31 10.02 10.30 0.24
CA THR A 31 10.93 9.16 0.05
C THR A 31 12.03 9.50 -0.95
N CYS A 32 11.70 10.15 -2.07
CA CYS A 32 12.69 10.60 -3.05
C CYS A 32 13.68 11.62 -2.47
N ILE A 33 13.19 12.63 -1.74
CA ILE A 33 14.04 13.68 -1.15
C ILE A 33 14.97 13.09 -0.09
N THR A 34 14.43 12.31 0.84
CA THR A 34 15.20 11.74 1.95
C THR A 34 16.24 10.73 1.47
N TYR A 35 15.93 9.94 0.44
CA TYR A 35 16.92 9.04 -0.16
C TYR A 35 18.04 9.79 -0.89
N GLY A 36 17.75 10.97 -1.45
CA GLY A 36 18.77 11.83 -2.06
C GLY A 36 19.72 12.50 -1.07
N THR A 37 19.42 12.46 0.23
CA THR A 37 20.32 12.96 1.27
C THR A 37 21.42 11.95 1.57
N HIS A 38 22.64 12.42 1.83
CA HIS A 38 23.80 11.56 2.18
C HIS A 38 23.70 10.99 3.61
N VAL A 39 22.52 10.51 3.99
CA VAL A 39 22.23 9.93 5.30
C VAL A 39 21.96 8.43 5.11
N PRO A 40 22.55 7.54 5.94
CA PRO A 40 22.27 6.10 5.86
C PRO A 40 20.84 5.82 6.33
N ALA A 41 19.90 5.76 5.38
CA ALA A 41 18.49 5.46 5.62
C ALA A 41 18.03 4.21 4.84
N GLY A 42 17.17 3.40 5.46
CA GLY A 42 16.59 2.22 4.82
C GLY A 42 15.37 2.57 3.95
N LEU A 43 15.32 2.07 2.73
CA LEU A 43 14.26 2.37 1.74
C LEU A 43 13.08 1.38 1.75
N PHE A 44 13.24 0.25 2.44
CA PHE A 44 12.27 -0.85 2.40
C PHE A 44 10.93 -0.48 3.05
N LEU A 45 10.97 0.23 4.17
CA LEU A 45 9.78 0.60 4.95
C LEU A 45 8.91 1.65 4.24
N PRO A 46 9.47 2.75 3.71
CA PRO A 46 8.68 3.70 2.90
C PRO A 46 8.04 3.04 1.67
N GLY A 47 8.76 2.10 1.03
CA GLY A 47 8.20 1.31 -0.08
C GLY A 47 7.00 0.46 0.31
N MET A 48 7.02 -0.18 1.49
CA MET A 48 5.87 -0.92 2.01
C MET A 48 4.67 0.00 2.30
N ILE A 49 4.91 1.20 2.83
CA ILE A 49 3.85 2.17 3.13
C ILE A 49 3.18 2.65 1.84
N ILE A 50 3.97 3.05 0.85
CA ILE A 50 3.48 3.49 -0.47
C ILE A 50 2.72 2.34 -1.16
N GLY A 51 3.29 1.13 -1.18
CA GLY A 51 2.64 -0.05 -1.73
C GLY A 51 1.31 -0.37 -1.04
N SER A 52 1.24 -0.23 0.28
CA SER A 52 0.01 -0.49 1.02
C SER A 52 -1.13 0.48 0.70
N ALA A 53 -0.80 1.75 0.45
CA ALA A 53 -1.76 2.75 0.04
C ALA A 53 -2.22 2.53 -1.41
N ILE A 54 -1.31 2.18 -2.33
CA ILE A 54 -1.65 1.84 -3.72
C ILE A 54 -2.55 0.60 -3.78
N GLY A 55 -2.24 -0.46 -3.02
CA GLY A 55 -3.08 -1.65 -2.96
C GLY A 55 -4.46 -1.38 -2.37
N SER A 56 -4.55 -0.45 -1.42
CA SER A 56 -5.84 0.01 -0.88
C SER A 56 -6.67 0.75 -1.93
N ILE A 57 -6.05 1.65 -2.71
CA ILE A 57 -6.72 2.33 -3.85
C ILE A 57 -7.24 1.31 -4.86
N TYR A 58 -6.41 0.34 -5.24
CA TYR A 58 -6.78 -0.69 -6.20
C TYR A 58 -7.94 -1.57 -5.71
N PHE A 59 -7.93 -1.93 -4.42
CA PHE A 59 -9.04 -2.65 -3.80
C PHE A 59 -10.34 -1.84 -3.82
N THR A 60 -10.31 -0.55 -3.50
CA THR A 60 -11.49 0.31 -3.55
C THR A 60 -12.05 0.43 -4.98
N PHE A 61 -11.18 0.52 -5.99
CA PHE A 61 -11.61 0.47 -7.39
C PHE A 61 -12.24 -0.87 -7.75
N TYR A 62 -11.58 -1.98 -7.41
CA TYR A 62 -12.10 -3.33 -7.67
C TYR A 62 -13.49 -3.53 -7.04
N ASP A 63 -13.64 -3.08 -5.80
CA ASP A 63 -14.89 -3.14 -5.05
C ASP A 63 -16.02 -2.34 -5.73
N THR A 64 -15.71 -1.11 -6.16
CA THR A 64 -16.68 -0.22 -6.83
C THR A 64 -17.20 -0.80 -8.15
N TYR A 65 -16.37 -1.53 -8.90
CA TYR A 65 -16.76 -2.05 -10.21
C TYR A 65 -17.34 -3.45 -10.18
N THR A 66 -17.03 -4.23 -9.15
CA THR A 66 -17.36 -5.66 -9.16
C THR A 66 -18.64 -5.93 -8.38
N ASP A 67 -18.91 -5.30 -7.22
CA ASP A 67 -20.11 -5.56 -6.38
C ASP A 67 -20.43 -7.05 -6.08
N LEU A 68 -19.58 -8.01 -6.50
CA LEU A 68 -19.80 -9.46 -6.39
C LEU A 68 -19.41 -10.02 -5.02
N VAL A 69 -18.83 -9.20 -4.14
CA VAL A 69 -18.36 -9.65 -2.82
C VAL A 69 -19.37 -9.22 -1.76
N PRO A 70 -20.02 -10.17 -1.05
CA PRO A 70 -20.91 -9.85 0.07
C PRO A 70 -20.19 -8.98 1.12
N SER A 71 -20.80 -7.86 1.50
CA SER A 71 -20.20 -6.84 2.39
C SER A 71 -19.67 -7.38 3.73
N ASP A 72 -20.28 -8.46 4.25
CA ASP A 72 -20.02 -8.98 5.61
C ASP A 72 -19.19 -10.28 5.66
N GLY A 73 -18.65 -10.73 4.53
CA GLY A 73 -17.87 -11.97 4.47
C GLY A 73 -16.41 -11.81 4.92
N PRO A 74 -15.83 -12.76 5.68
CA PRO A 74 -14.39 -12.74 6.02
C PRO A 74 -13.47 -12.75 4.79
N GLY A 75 -13.98 -13.19 3.64
CA GLY A 75 -13.27 -13.18 2.36
C GLY A 75 -12.90 -11.77 1.87
N ARG A 76 -13.68 -10.73 2.21
CA ARG A 76 -13.39 -9.35 1.81
C ARG A 76 -12.11 -8.83 2.46
N GLN A 77 -11.89 -9.16 3.74
CA GLN A 77 -10.69 -8.77 4.47
C GLN A 77 -9.45 -9.51 3.94
N GLN A 78 -9.59 -10.77 3.53
CA GLN A 78 -8.51 -11.53 2.91
C GLN A 78 -8.14 -10.95 1.53
N LEU A 79 -9.13 -10.74 0.65
CA LEU A 79 -8.90 -10.12 -0.66
C LEU A 79 -8.15 -8.79 -0.56
N ARG A 80 -8.57 -7.92 0.37
CA ARG A 80 -7.92 -6.62 0.56
C ARG A 80 -6.46 -6.78 0.98
N LYS A 81 -6.17 -7.71 1.90
CA LYS A 81 -4.79 -8.01 2.30
C LYS A 81 -3.97 -8.52 1.12
N ASP A 82 -4.53 -9.39 0.29
CA ASP A 82 -3.84 -9.94 -0.88
C ASP A 82 -3.49 -8.84 -1.90
N PHE A 83 -4.42 -7.93 -2.20
CA PHE A 83 -4.15 -6.77 -3.06
C PHE A 83 -3.09 -5.83 -2.48
N ILE A 84 -3.14 -5.59 -1.17
CA ILE A 84 -2.13 -4.78 -0.47
C ILE A 84 -0.75 -5.43 -0.57
N VAL A 85 -0.63 -6.74 -0.32
CA VAL A 85 0.66 -7.45 -0.39
C VAL A 85 1.19 -7.51 -1.82
N LEU A 86 0.33 -7.73 -2.82
CA LEU A 86 0.70 -7.66 -4.24
C LEU A 86 1.23 -6.27 -4.64
N ALA A 87 0.59 -5.20 -4.16
CA ALA A 87 1.05 -3.84 -4.44
C ALA A 87 2.38 -3.53 -3.73
N ILE A 88 2.57 -4.01 -2.50
CA ILE A 88 3.83 -3.88 -1.75
C ILE A 88 4.97 -4.56 -2.51
N SER A 89 4.80 -5.81 -2.95
CA SER A 89 5.83 -6.55 -3.68
C SER A 89 6.12 -5.91 -5.04
N ALA A 90 5.11 -5.43 -5.75
CA ALA A 90 5.27 -4.72 -7.02
C ALA A 90 6.08 -3.42 -6.86
N VAL A 91 5.80 -2.62 -5.83
CA VAL A 91 6.52 -1.37 -5.56
C VAL A 91 7.96 -1.67 -5.15
N LEU A 92 8.17 -2.56 -4.19
CA LEU A 92 9.50 -2.93 -3.70
C LEU A 92 10.36 -3.56 -4.79
N GLY A 93 9.82 -4.49 -5.57
CA GLY A 93 10.50 -5.11 -6.70
C GLY A 93 10.77 -4.12 -7.84
N GLY A 94 9.88 -3.14 -8.05
CA GLY A 94 10.00 -2.14 -9.10
C GLY A 94 11.23 -1.24 -8.96
N TYR A 95 11.50 -0.73 -7.75
CA TYR A 95 12.63 0.19 -7.53
C TYR A 95 13.91 -0.50 -7.02
N THR A 96 13.81 -1.63 -6.29
CA THR A 96 15.02 -2.37 -5.85
C THR A 96 15.50 -3.39 -6.86
N ARG A 97 14.65 -3.82 -7.80
CA ARG A 97 14.90 -4.91 -8.76
C ARG A 97 15.37 -6.23 -8.14
N MET A 98 15.03 -6.47 -6.87
CA MET A 98 15.24 -7.78 -6.23
C MET A 98 14.05 -8.70 -6.52
N THR A 99 14.32 -9.91 -7.01
CA THR A 99 13.30 -10.80 -7.60
C THR A 99 12.93 -12.02 -6.76
N TYR A 100 13.79 -12.50 -5.85
CA TYR A 100 13.57 -13.77 -5.14
C TYR A 100 13.63 -13.68 -3.61
N SER A 101 14.29 -12.65 -3.06
CA SER A 101 14.57 -12.55 -1.61
C SER A 101 13.72 -11.50 -0.90
N LEU A 102 12.64 -11.06 -1.53
CA LEU A 102 11.82 -9.92 -1.11
C LEU A 102 10.61 -10.36 -0.29
#